data_AF-A0AAE3G6J3-F1
#
_entry.id   AF-A0AAE3G6J3-F1
#
_cell.length_a   1.000
_cell.length_b   1.000
_cell.length_c   1.000
_cell.angle_alpha   90.00
_cell.angle_beta   90.00
_cell.angle_gamma   90.00
#
_symmetry.space_group_name_H-M   'P 1'
#
loop_
_entity.id
_entity.type
_entity.pdbx_description
1 polymer ?
#
loop_
_entity_poly.entity_id
_entity_poly.type
_entity_poly.pdbx_seq_one_letter_code
_entity_poly.pdbx_strand_id
1 'polypeptide(L)'
;MYPLPRLTPAPLDPQSRDVIQAAGMLEISEYDFMAIAYREWFGSSATRQALEGYFRPYMFGDPPPFWAHRLALEVLDLHERGQLKNSRFAVDPPPRATMRDVSMGITQLIIMLCVLWIIFDAVLSTTGHM
;
A
#
# COMPACT_ATOMS: atom_id res chain seq x y z
N MET A 1 -37.75 -9.83 -18.64
CA MET A 1 -36.81 -8.80 -18.15
C MET A 1 -36.52 -9.12 -16.69
N TYR A 2 -35.48 -9.92 -16.43
CA TYR A 2 -35.10 -10.31 -15.07
C TYR A 2 -34.34 -9.11 -14.46
N PRO A 3 -34.76 -8.54 -13.32
CA PRO A 3 -33.97 -7.48 -12.68
C PRO A 3 -32.64 -8.08 -12.23
N LEU A 4 -31.54 -7.50 -12.68
CA LEU A 4 -30.22 -7.87 -12.17
C LEU A 4 -30.20 -7.64 -10.65
N PRO A 5 -29.69 -8.59 -9.85
CA PRO A 5 -29.49 -8.35 -8.43
C PRO A 5 -28.59 -7.11 -8.31
N ARG A 6 -29.05 -6.09 -7.58
CA ARG A 6 -28.16 -4.99 -7.21
C ARG A 6 -27.04 -5.65 -6.41
N LEU A 7 -25.83 -5.66 -6.95
CA LEU A 7 -24.61 -5.91 -6.20
C LEU A 7 -24.45 -4.73 -5.23
N THR A 8 -25.31 -4.63 -4.23
CA THR A 8 -24.96 -3.92 -3.01
C THR A 8 -23.79 -4.70 -2.43
N PRO A 9 -22.57 -4.13 -2.38
CA PRO A 9 -21.52 -4.79 -1.63
C PRO A 9 -22.07 -5.06 -0.23
N ALA A 10 -21.82 -6.26 0.29
CA ALA A 10 -22.19 -6.58 1.66
C ALA A 10 -21.72 -5.42 2.57
N PRO A 11 -22.51 -5.03 3.59
CA PRO A 11 -22.10 -3.96 4.49
C PRO A 11 -20.70 -4.29 5.01
N LEU A 12 -19.74 -3.39 4.77
CA LEU A 12 -18.41 -3.53 5.34
C LEU A 12 -18.56 -3.65 6.86
N ASP A 13 -17.84 -4.60 7.45
CA ASP A 13 -17.71 -4.70 8.89
C ASP A 13 -17.35 -3.32 9.49
N PRO A 14 -17.97 -2.90 10.61
CA PRO A 14 -17.71 -1.59 11.20
C PRO A 14 -16.23 -1.33 11.48
N GLN A 15 -15.48 -2.35 11.91
CA GLN A 15 -14.05 -2.20 12.24
C GLN A 15 -13.22 -2.00 10.97
N SER A 16 -13.57 -2.69 9.88
CA SER A 16 -12.95 -2.46 8.56
C SER A 16 -13.19 -1.03 8.08
N ARG A 17 -14.39 -0.48 8.30
CA ARG A 17 -14.68 0.91 7.95
C ARG A 17 -13.80 1.89 8.73
N ASP A 18 -13.63 1.66 10.03
CA ASP A 18 -12.79 2.50 10.88
C ASP A 18 -11.33 2.49 10.39
N VAL A 19 -10.81 1.31 10.01
CA VAL A 19 -9.45 1.16 9.48
C VAL A 19 -9.28 1.90 8.14
N ILE A 20 -10.23 1.73 7.20
CA ILE A 20 -10.20 2.43 5.91
C ILE A 20 -10.25 3.95 6.12
N GLN A 21 -11.12 4.42 7.01
CA GLN A 21 -11.26 5.83 7.30
C GLN A 21 -10.00 6.41 7.95
N ALA A 22 -9.42 5.70 8.93
CA ALA A 22 -8.18 6.10 9.58
C ALA A 22 -6.98 6.13 8.60
N ALA A 23 -6.86 5.12 7.74
CA ALA A 23 -5.84 5.09 6.69
C ALA A 23 -6.00 6.27 5.71
N GLY A 24 -7.24 6.58 5.33
CA GLY A 24 -7.57 7.73 4.48
C GLY A 24 -7.22 9.08 5.14
N MET A 25 -7.44 9.24 6.44
CA MET A 25 -7.05 10.44 7.19
C MET A 25 -5.54 10.63 7.28
N LEU A 26 -4.78 9.54 7.24
CA LEU A 26 -3.32 9.55 7.23
C LEU A 26 -2.73 9.58 5.81
N GLU A 27 -3.56 9.55 4.76
CA GLU A 27 -3.15 9.49 3.35
C GLU A 27 -2.19 8.32 3.02
N ILE A 28 -2.36 7.18 3.70
CA ILE A 28 -1.56 5.97 3.49
C ILE A 28 -2.42 4.79 3.01
N SER A 29 -1.78 3.77 2.46
CA SER A 29 -2.49 2.53 2.11
C SER A 29 -2.92 1.77 3.38
N GLU A 30 -3.98 0.96 3.29
CA GLU A 30 -4.42 0.08 4.38
C GLU A 30 -3.32 -0.92 4.78
N TYR A 31 -2.49 -1.34 3.82
CA TYR A 31 -1.35 -2.21 4.07
C TYR A 31 -0.27 -1.51 4.91
N ASP A 32 0.05 -0.25 4.60
CA ASP A 32 1.01 0.55 5.37
C ASP A 32 0.47 0.91 6.74
N PHE A 33 -0.84 1.21 6.83
CA PHE A 33 -1.54 1.42 8.09
C PHE A 33 -1.40 0.19 9.00
N MET A 34 -1.65 -0.99 8.43
CA MET A 34 -1.49 -2.27 9.12
C MET A 34 -0.02 -2.50 9.55
N ALA A 35 0.96 -2.12 8.72
CA ALA A 35 2.38 -2.21 9.08
C ALA A 35 2.74 -1.30 10.27
N ILE A 36 2.21 -0.08 10.30
CA ILE A 36 2.40 0.87 11.41
C ILE A 36 1.75 0.31 12.67
N ALA A 37 0.50 -0.14 12.59
CA ALA A 37 -0.22 -0.70 13.73
C ALA A 37 0.50 -1.93 14.31
N TYR A 38 1.04 -2.79 13.45
CA TYR A 38 1.85 -3.93 13.89
C TYR A 38 3.10 -3.46 14.65
N ARG A 39 3.84 -2.49 14.10
CA ARG A 39 5.06 -1.97 14.74
C ARG A 39 4.77 -1.32 16.09
N GLU A 40 3.70 -0.53 16.18
CA GLU A 40 3.26 0.11 17.42
C GLU A 40 2.84 -0.92 18.48
N TRP A 41 2.19 -2.00 18.05
CA TRP A 41 1.70 -3.03 18.96
C TRP A 41 2.80 -3.98 19.45
N PHE A 42 3.63 -4.47 18.54
CA PHE A 42 4.64 -5.51 18.81
C PHE A 42 6.05 -4.94 19.07
N GLY A 43 6.23 -3.62 18.94
CA GLY A 43 7.53 -2.95 19.11
C GLY A 43 8.58 -3.32 18.06
N SER A 44 8.18 -4.05 17.00
CA SER A 44 9.07 -4.53 15.94
C SER A 44 8.36 -4.53 14.59
N SER A 45 9.12 -4.33 13.51
CA SER A 45 8.57 -4.35 12.15
C SER A 45 8.26 -5.78 11.72
N ALA A 46 7.02 -6.04 11.26
CA ALA A 46 6.66 -7.32 10.67
C ALA A 46 7.47 -7.58 9.39
N THR A 47 7.87 -8.85 9.19
CA THR A 47 8.25 -9.31 7.86
C THR A 47 7.04 -9.22 6.92
N ARG A 48 7.26 -8.91 5.64
CA ARG A 48 6.19 -8.84 4.62
C ARG A 48 5.27 -10.07 4.66
N GLN A 49 5.84 -11.27 4.74
CA GLN A 49 5.07 -12.52 4.77
C GLN A 49 4.17 -12.65 6.01
N ALA A 50 4.66 -12.19 7.17
CA ALA A 50 3.89 -12.22 8.42
C ALA A 50 2.73 -11.22 8.36
N LEU A 51 2.99 -10.00 7.88
CA LEU A 51 1.95 -8.97 7.73
C LEU A 51 0.89 -9.38 6.70
N GLU A 52 1.31 -9.97 5.59
CA GLU A 52 0.44 -10.45 4.54
C GLU A 52 -0.52 -11.56 5.03
N GLY A 53 -0.07 -12.39 5.98
CA GLY A 53 -0.91 -13.39 6.65
C GLY A 53 -2.11 -12.79 7.39
N TYR A 54 -2.00 -11.56 7.88
CA TYR A 54 -3.10 -10.83 8.51
C TYR A 54 -3.87 -9.95 7.52
N PHE A 55 -3.18 -9.42 6.52
CA PHE A 55 -3.77 -8.50 5.54
C PHE A 55 -4.67 -9.20 4.52
N ARG A 56 -4.30 -10.41 4.04
CA ARG A 56 -5.12 -11.12 3.06
C ARG A 56 -6.52 -11.45 3.59
N PRO A 57 -6.70 -12.09 4.77
CA PRO A 57 -8.03 -12.40 5.29
C PRO A 57 -8.89 -11.14 5.43
N TYR A 58 -8.30 -10.05 5.93
CA TYR A 58 -8.93 -8.75 6.04
C TYR A 58 -9.47 -8.22 4.70
N MET A 59 -8.68 -8.29 3.62
CA MET A 59 -9.11 -7.90 2.27
C MET A 59 -10.27 -8.75 1.73
N PHE A 60 -10.43 -9.99 2.20
CA PHE A 60 -11.50 -10.89 1.79
C PHE A 60 -12.75 -10.83 2.68
N GLY A 61 -12.80 -9.87 3.61
CA GLY A 61 -13.98 -9.58 4.42
C GLY A 61 -13.90 -10.06 5.86
N ASP A 62 -12.79 -10.64 6.29
CA ASP A 62 -12.57 -10.89 7.72
C ASP A 62 -12.35 -9.56 8.45
N PRO A 63 -12.73 -9.47 9.74
CA PRO A 63 -12.48 -8.28 10.52
C PRO A 63 -10.97 -8.02 10.65
N PRO A 64 -10.54 -6.75 10.71
CA PRO A 64 -9.15 -6.41 10.90
C PRO A 64 -8.63 -6.98 12.23
N PRO A 65 -7.32 -7.25 12.33
CA PRO A 65 -6.71 -7.58 13.61
C PRO A 65 -6.99 -6.50 14.65
N PHE A 66 -7.20 -6.91 15.90
CA PHE A 66 -7.58 -6.00 16.99
C PHE A 66 -6.59 -4.83 17.19
N TRP A 67 -5.30 -5.05 16.93
CA TRP A 67 -4.26 -4.02 17.04
C TRP A 67 -4.37 -2.97 15.92
N ALA A 68 -4.81 -3.36 14.72
CA ALA A 68 -5.08 -2.43 13.63
C ALA A 68 -6.33 -1.61 13.92
N HIS A 69 -7.40 -2.24 14.41
CA HIS A 69 -8.62 -1.55 14.81
C HIS A 69 -8.37 -0.57 15.96
N ARG A 70 -7.61 -0.96 16.97
CA ARG A 70 -7.24 -0.07 18.09
C ARG A 70 -6.48 1.17 17.59
N LEU A 71 -5.55 1.02 16.66
CA LEU A 71 -4.87 2.16 16.05
C LEU A 71 -5.87 3.05 15.30
N ALA A 72 -6.83 2.47 14.59
CA ALA A 72 -7.83 3.22 13.84
C ALA A 72 -8.68 4.10 14.76
N LEU A 73 -9.13 3.56 15.88
CA LEU A 73 -9.86 4.32 16.89
C LEU A 73 -9.03 5.49 17.44
N GLU A 74 -7.73 5.28 17.71
CA GLU A 74 -6.84 6.33 18.18
C GLU A 74 -6.67 7.45 17.13
N VAL A 75 -6.53 7.09 15.85
CA VAL A 75 -6.40 8.05 14.74
C VAL A 75 -7.68 8.85 14.53
N LEU A 76 -8.85 8.20 14.57
CA LEU A 76 -10.15 8.86 14.44
C LEU A 76 -10.37 9.86 15.59
N ASP A 77 -10.10 9.44 16.83
CA ASP A 77 -10.21 10.27 18.03
C ASP A 77 -9.22 11.46 18.00
N LEU A 78 -8.01 11.27 17.46
CA LEU A 78 -7.05 12.36 17.24
C LEU A 78 -7.49 13.33 16.12
N HIS A 79 -8.13 12.82 15.08
CA HIS A 79 -8.68 13.63 13.99
C HIS A 79 -9.87 14.48 14.47
N GLU A 80 -10.79 13.90 15.23
CA GLU A 80 -11.93 14.63 15.81
C GLU A 80 -11.48 15.78 16.72
N ARG A 81 -10.36 15.61 17.43
CA ARG A 81 -9.76 16.65 18.27
C ARG A 81 -8.92 17.67 17.50
N GLY A 82 -8.76 17.51 16.19
CA GLY A 82 -7.90 18.37 15.35
C GLY A 82 -6.40 18.24 15.67
N GLN A 83 -6.00 17.19 16.39
CA GLN A 83 -4.63 17.00 16.90
C GLN A 83 -3.79 16.05 16.04
N LEU A 84 -4.36 15.50 14.96
CA LEU A 84 -3.67 14.56 14.09
C LEU A 84 -2.30 15.11 13.61
N LYS A 85 -2.25 16.40 13.27
CA LYS A 85 -1.06 17.12 12.79
C LYS A 85 0.05 17.30 13.84
N ASN A 86 -0.28 17.17 15.14
CA ASN A 86 0.65 17.29 16.26
C ASN A 86 0.89 15.94 16.96
N SER A 87 0.32 14.85 16.45
CA SER A 87 0.40 13.54 17.08
C SER A 87 1.67 12.78 16.65
N ARG A 88 1.99 11.70 17.36
CA ARG A 88 3.03 10.73 16.93
C ARG A 88 2.72 10.06 15.58
N PHE A 89 1.47 10.19 15.10
CA PHE A 89 1.00 9.78 13.77
C PHE A 89 0.86 10.95 12.82
N ALA A 90 1.41 12.12 13.14
CA ALA A 90 1.81 13.09 12.13
C ALA A 90 2.90 12.40 11.30
N VAL A 91 2.45 11.52 10.41
CA VAL A 91 3.21 11.05 9.29
C VAL A 91 3.47 12.35 8.55
N ASP A 92 4.73 12.84 8.59
CA ASP A 92 5.19 13.75 7.55
C ASP A 92 4.62 13.20 6.24
N PRO A 93 3.87 13.99 5.45
CA PRO A 93 3.11 13.50 4.31
C PRO A 93 3.98 12.46 3.62
N PRO A 94 3.50 11.20 3.51
CA PRO A 94 4.35 10.04 3.27
C PRO A 94 5.36 10.44 2.22
N PRO A 95 6.69 10.29 2.42
CA PRO A 95 7.67 10.79 1.48
C PRO A 95 7.28 10.25 0.12
N ARG A 96 6.63 11.11 -0.70
CA ARG A 96 5.87 10.73 -1.90
C ARG A 96 6.75 9.74 -2.61
N ALA A 97 6.39 8.44 -2.62
CA ALA A 97 7.24 7.33 -3.07
C ALA A 97 8.49 7.88 -3.73
N THR A 98 9.53 8.18 -2.92
CA THR A 98 10.57 9.14 -3.31
C THR A 98 10.98 8.75 -4.71
N MET A 99 10.99 9.69 -5.66
CA MET A 99 11.23 9.41 -7.10
C MET A 99 12.41 8.45 -7.33
N ARG A 100 13.33 8.32 -6.36
CA ARG A 100 14.36 7.29 -6.24
C ARG A 100 13.88 5.82 -6.39
N ASP A 101 12.80 5.38 -5.76
CA ASP A 101 12.36 3.96 -5.82
C ASP A 101 11.63 3.62 -7.14
N VAL A 102 10.81 4.55 -7.63
CA VAL A 102 10.19 4.44 -8.97
C VAL A 102 11.27 4.60 -10.07
N SER A 103 12.28 5.46 -9.85
CA SER A 103 13.40 5.62 -10.79
C SER A 103 14.29 4.40 -10.85
N MET A 104 14.45 3.62 -9.77
CA MET A 104 15.26 2.40 -9.82
C MET A 104 14.63 1.37 -10.77
N GLY A 105 13.30 1.23 -10.78
CA GLY A 105 12.58 0.38 -11.73
C GLY A 105 12.62 0.93 -13.17
N ILE A 106 12.40 2.22 -13.36
CA ILE A 106 12.40 2.85 -14.70
C ILE A 106 13.80 2.89 -15.31
N THR A 107 14.83 3.20 -14.53
CA THR A 107 16.23 3.19 -15.00
C THR A 107 16.66 1.78 -15.40
N GLN A 108 16.28 0.74 -14.64
CA GLN A 108 16.55 -0.64 -15.05
C GLN A 108 15.84 -1.01 -16.37
N LEU A 109 14.60 -0.56 -16.56
CA LEU A 109 13.86 -0.79 -17.80
C LEU A 109 14.50 -0.06 -19.00
N ILE A 110 14.98 1.17 -18.82
CA ILE A 110 15.69 1.94 -19.87
C ILE A 110 17.02 1.25 -20.22
N ILE A 111 17.81 0.83 -19.22
CA ILE A 111 19.08 0.13 -19.46
C ILE A 111 18.84 -1.17 -20.22
N MET A 112 17.82 -1.95 -19.85
CA MET A 112 17.46 -3.19 -20.54
C MET A 112 17.12 -2.93 -22.02
N LEU A 113 16.34 -1.88 -22.31
CA LEU A 113 15.99 -1.49 -23.68
C LEU A 113 17.21 -1.02 -24.48
N CYS A 114 18.12 -0.23 -23.89
CA CYS A 114 19.34 0.21 -24.56
C CYS A 114 20.27 -0.97 -24.90
N VAL A 115 20.44 -1.92 -23.99
CA VAL A 115 21.24 -3.14 -24.24
C VAL A 115 20.63 -3.96 -25.37
N LEU A 116 19.30 -4.15 -25.35
CA LEU A 116 18.59 -4.85 -26.42
C LEU A 116 18.81 -4.16 -27.78
N TRP A 117 18.77 -2.84 -27.81
CA TRP A 117 18.94 -2.05 -29.02
C TRP A 117 20.37 -2.15 -29.59
N ILE A 118 21.40 -2.10 -28.72
CA ILE A 118 22.81 -2.30 -29.12
C ILE A 118 23.02 -3.70 -29.71
N ILE A 119 22.44 -4.73 -29.08
CA ILE A 119 22.52 -6.10 -29.58
C ILE A 119 21.83 -6.19 -30.96
N PHE A 120 20.68 -5.55 -31.13
CA PHE A 120 19.96 -5.53 -32.39
C PHE A 120 20.79 -4.89 -33.52
N ASP A 121 21.40 -3.73 -33.28
CA ASP A 121 22.28 -3.07 -34.25
C ASP A 121 23.52 -3.93 -34.59
N ALA A 122 24.13 -4.57 -33.59
CA ALA A 122 25.28 -5.44 -33.80
C ALA A 122 24.92 -6.65 -34.68
N VAL A 123 23.74 -7.25 -34.48
CA VAL A 123 23.23 -8.33 -35.32
C VAL A 123 22.98 -7.83 -36.75
N LEU A 124 22.34 -6.67 -36.90
CA LEU A 124 22.02 -6.08 -38.21
C LEU A 124 23.28 -5.69 -39.01
N SER A 125 24.31 -5.19 -38.33
CA SER A 125 25.61 -4.88 -38.92
C SER A 125 26.35 -6.15 -39.36
N THR A 126 26.26 -7.23 -38.57
CA THR A 126 26.93 -8.51 -38.89
C THR A 126 26.28 -9.20 -40.10
N THR A 127 24.95 -9.13 -40.23
CA THR A 127 24.24 -9.68 -41.40
C THR A 127 24.37 -8.82 -42.66
N GLY A 128 24.71 -7.53 -42.55
CA GLY A 128 24.98 -6.65 -43.69
C GLY A 128 26.41 -6.75 -44.27
N HIS A 129 27.33 -7.41 -43.56
CA HIS A 129 28.73 -7.59 -43.97
C HIS A 129 29.05 -9.02 -44.48
N MET A 130 28.04 -9.89 -44.61
CA MET A 130 28.15 -11.21 -45.24
C MET A 130 27.54 -11.23 -46.64
#